data_AF-A0A7S0G7X2-F1
#
_entry.id   AF-A0A7S0G7X2-F1
#
_cell.length_a   1.000
_cell.length_b   1.000
_cell.length_c   1.000
_cell.angle_alpha   90.00
_cell.angle_beta   90.00
_cell.angle_gamma   90.00
#
_symmetry.space_group_name_H-M   'P 1'
#
loop_
_entity.id
_entity.type
_entity.pdbx_description
1 polymer ?
#
loop_
_entity_poly.entity_id
_entity_poly.type
_entity_poly.pdbx_seq_one_letter_code
_entity_poly.pdbx_strand_id
1 'polypeptide(L)'
;VCLSLVSFCVTGLDAARSSSAVFMELGFASNWGLRPGIDGLALSKRAEASPGRFSTGRVCDQTRRARRVAPKAVEEGPKTEQLAPYTKTPAERIRNFCIIAHIDHGKSTLADRLLQETGTVSSRDLKEQFLDNMDLERERGITIKLQTARMNYTADDGEHYSLNLIDTPGHVDFTYEVSRSLMACEGALLVVDASQGVEAQTLANVYLAIEQDLEIIPVLNKIDLPGAEPERVRREIEEVIGLDCSNAIMASAKAGIGIAEILESVVHNIPAPEDNSDKPLRALIYDSYYDSYRGVVTYFRIFDGKLREGEKIKLMATGKNLDADEIGVLAPKQVSTGLLESGEVG
;
A
#
# COMPACT_ATOMS: atom_id res chain seq x y z
N VAL A 1 -16.26 -5.81 36.04
CA VAL A 1 -14.81 -6.08 35.89
C VAL A 1 -14.56 -6.22 34.40
N CYS A 2 -13.60 -5.47 33.84
CA CYS A 2 -13.43 -5.06 32.43
C CYS A 2 -14.16 -3.76 32.03
N LEU A 3 -13.78 -2.64 32.66
CA LEU A 3 -13.85 -1.28 32.08
C LEU A 3 -13.07 -0.27 32.96
N SER A 4 -11.85 -0.66 33.39
CA SER A 4 -11.11 0.09 34.41
C SER A 4 -9.59 0.10 34.21
N LEU A 5 -9.10 0.21 32.96
CA LEU A 5 -7.65 0.28 32.70
C LEU A 5 -7.21 1.27 31.60
N VAL A 6 -8.08 2.16 31.12
CA VAL A 6 -7.70 3.19 30.10
C VAL A 6 -7.66 4.62 30.67
N SER A 7 -7.74 4.79 31.99
CA SER A 7 -7.82 6.13 32.62
C SER A 7 -6.56 6.60 33.35
N PHE A 8 -5.36 6.09 33.01
CA PHE A 8 -4.11 6.50 33.68
C PHE A 8 -3.01 6.81 32.66
N CYS A 9 -3.04 8.01 32.06
CA CYS A 9 -1.80 8.72 31.65
C CYS A 9 -1.96 10.16 31.12
N VAL A 10 -3.15 10.77 31.18
CA VAL A 10 -3.29 12.20 30.83
C VAL A 10 -3.99 12.92 31.96
N THR A 11 -3.21 13.43 32.92
CA THR A 11 -3.51 14.64 33.71
C THR A 11 -2.32 14.94 34.61
N GLY A 12 -1.48 15.87 34.15
CA GLY A 12 -0.46 16.55 34.94
C GLY A 12 -0.40 18.00 34.49
N LEU A 13 -1.05 18.86 35.27
CA LEU A 13 -0.96 20.33 35.34
C LEU A 13 -1.80 21.21 34.38
N ASP A 14 -2.75 21.88 35.05
CA ASP A 14 -3.01 23.32 35.05
C ASP A 14 -4.03 23.95 34.09
N ALA A 15 -5.29 23.81 34.50
CA ALA A 15 -6.23 24.88 34.86
C ALA A 15 -5.92 26.33 34.41
N ALA A 16 -6.85 26.91 33.65
CA ALA A 16 -7.70 28.02 34.13
C ALA A 16 -8.69 28.53 33.06
N ARG A 17 -9.99 28.50 33.40
CA ARG A 17 -11.08 29.46 33.06
C ARG A 17 -11.43 29.64 31.56
N SER A 18 -12.68 29.77 31.11
CA SER A 18 -14.01 29.87 31.74
C SER A 18 -15.06 29.90 30.63
N SER A 19 -16.22 29.30 30.91
CA SER A 19 -17.57 29.71 30.48
C SER A 19 -18.12 29.37 29.09
N SER A 20 -19.36 28.90 29.16
CA SER A 20 -20.46 28.89 28.17
C SER A 20 -20.37 27.94 26.98
N ALA A 21 -20.99 26.77 27.14
CA ALA A 21 -21.65 26.08 26.02
C ALA A 21 -23.01 25.53 26.48
N VAL A 22 -24.01 25.88 25.70
CA VAL A 22 -25.44 25.73 25.93
C VAL A 22 -25.88 24.28 25.68
N PHE A 23 -26.69 23.77 26.60
CA PHE A 23 -27.44 22.52 26.49
C PHE A 23 -28.52 22.63 25.40
N MET A 24 -28.61 21.63 24.52
CA MET A 24 -29.86 21.33 23.82
C MET A 24 -30.02 19.81 23.67
N GLU A 25 -30.90 19.25 24.51
CA GLU A 25 -31.42 17.89 24.45
C GLU A 25 -32.39 17.72 23.28
N LEU A 26 -32.29 16.58 22.59
CA LEU A 26 -33.37 15.77 22.00
C LEU A 26 -32.74 14.36 21.87
N GLY A 27 -33.06 13.30 22.61
CA GLY A 27 -34.31 12.88 23.22
C GLY A 27 -35.01 11.90 22.27
N PHE A 28 -34.72 10.58 22.36
CA PHE A 28 -35.73 9.55 22.08
C PHE A 28 -35.37 8.19 22.72
N ALA A 29 -36.34 7.68 23.46
CA ALA A 29 -36.35 6.45 24.24
C ALA A 29 -36.66 5.23 23.35
N SER A 30 -36.00 4.09 23.59
CA SER A 30 -36.54 2.85 24.19
C SER A 30 -37.56 2.05 23.35
N ASN A 31 -37.25 0.79 22.98
CA ASN A 31 -37.80 -0.38 23.68
C ASN A 31 -37.40 -1.76 23.06
N TRP A 32 -36.97 -2.68 23.94
CA TRP A 32 -37.32 -4.13 24.10
C TRP A 32 -37.26 -5.08 22.87
N GLY A 33 -36.80 -6.33 22.95
CA GLY A 33 -36.52 -7.20 24.09
C GLY A 33 -36.10 -8.61 23.62
N LEU A 34 -35.51 -9.38 24.53
CA LEU A 34 -34.97 -10.74 24.36
C LEU A 34 -36.07 -11.82 24.30
N ARG A 35 -35.86 -12.91 23.52
CA ARG A 35 -35.49 -14.28 23.99
C ARG A 35 -35.66 -15.40 22.92
N PRO A 36 -35.03 -16.59 23.11
CA PRO A 36 -34.71 -17.60 22.08
C PRO A 36 -35.58 -18.89 22.14
N GLY A 37 -35.43 -19.78 21.15
CA GLY A 37 -36.05 -21.12 21.12
C GLY A 37 -35.24 -22.14 20.29
N ILE A 38 -35.22 -23.39 20.77
CA ILE A 38 -34.42 -24.56 20.35
C ILE A 38 -35.34 -25.60 19.67
N ASP A 39 -34.74 -26.63 19.06
CA ASP A 39 -35.27 -27.90 18.48
C ASP A 39 -35.78 -27.81 17.02
N GLY A 40 -35.49 -28.71 16.08
CA GLY A 40 -34.92 -30.06 16.08
C GLY A 40 -35.63 -30.89 14.97
N LEU A 41 -34.95 -31.92 14.42
CA LEU A 41 -35.37 -32.94 13.42
C LEU A 41 -35.32 -32.57 11.92
N ALA A 42 -35.02 -33.45 10.94
CA ALA A 42 -34.32 -34.74 10.83
C ALA A 42 -34.29 -35.16 9.33
N LEU A 43 -33.30 -35.99 8.95
CA LEU A 43 -33.31 -37.08 7.92
C LEU A 43 -33.31 -36.79 6.39
N SER A 44 -32.25 -37.23 5.71
CA SER A 44 -32.20 -38.43 4.80
C SER A 44 -30.90 -38.41 3.92
N LYS A 45 -29.95 -39.33 4.11
CA LYS A 45 -29.69 -40.64 3.43
C LYS A 45 -28.87 -40.61 2.12
N ARG A 46 -27.68 -41.27 2.21
CA ARG A 46 -26.95 -42.11 1.21
C ARG A 46 -26.29 -41.39 0.01
N ALA A 47 -25.14 -41.79 -0.54
CA ALA A 47 -24.43 -43.07 -0.53
C ALA A 47 -22.89 -42.92 -0.71
N GLU A 48 -22.14 -43.89 -0.17
CA GLU A 48 -20.72 -44.17 -0.47
C GLU A 48 -20.57 -45.12 -1.67
N ALA A 49 -19.46 -45.05 -2.39
CA ALA A 49 -18.93 -46.13 -3.22
C ALA A 49 -17.39 -46.11 -3.26
N SER A 50 -16.80 -47.29 -3.05
CA SER A 50 -15.36 -47.59 -2.89
C SER A 50 -14.73 -48.19 -4.17
N PRO A 51 -13.39 -48.40 -4.23
CA PRO A 51 -12.63 -48.52 -5.47
C PRO A 51 -12.38 -49.98 -5.93
N GLY A 52 -12.26 -50.17 -7.24
CA GLY A 52 -11.97 -51.48 -7.87
C GLY A 52 -10.52 -51.65 -8.31
N ARG A 53 -9.89 -52.76 -7.88
CA ARG A 53 -8.68 -53.37 -8.45
C ARG A 53 -9.04 -54.23 -9.65
N PHE A 54 -8.16 -54.29 -10.66
CA PHE A 54 -8.08 -55.42 -11.60
C PHE A 54 -6.62 -55.80 -11.87
N SER A 55 -6.40 -57.11 -12.03
CA SER A 55 -5.11 -57.74 -12.22
C SER A 55 -5.09 -58.63 -13.47
N THR A 56 -3.88 -58.77 -14.04
CA THR A 56 -3.32 -59.84 -14.89
C THR A 56 -3.73 -60.00 -16.36
N GLY A 57 -2.70 -60.07 -17.22
CA GLY A 57 -2.73 -60.71 -18.55
C GLY A 57 -1.43 -60.47 -19.36
N ARG A 58 -0.56 -61.47 -19.46
CA ARG A 58 0.69 -61.51 -20.27
C ARG A 58 0.39 -61.75 -21.76
N VAL A 59 1.13 -61.11 -22.67
CA VAL A 59 1.51 -61.66 -24.00
C VAL A 59 2.95 -61.24 -24.36
N CYS A 60 3.61 -62.11 -25.11
CA CYS A 60 5.03 -62.34 -25.34
C CYS A 60 5.67 -61.45 -26.43
N ASP A 61 6.93 -61.06 -26.17
CA ASP A 61 8.11 -60.96 -27.04
C ASP A 61 7.99 -60.67 -28.55
N GLN A 62 8.69 -59.60 -29.02
CA GLN A 62 9.64 -59.67 -30.14
C GLN A 62 10.29 -58.30 -30.44
N THR A 63 11.59 -58.23 -30.14
CA THR A 63 12.67 -57.53 -30.86
C THR A 63 12.34 -56.46 -31.92
N ARG A 64 12.73 -55.20 -31.65
CA ARG A 64 13.32 -54.29 -32.65
C ARG A 64 14.25 -53.28 -31.96
N ARG A 65 15.55 -53.42 -32.19
CA ARG A 65 16.59 -52.44 -31.83
C ARG A 65 16.33 -51.14 -32.61
N ALA A 66 15.78 -50.13 -31.96
CA ALA A 66 15.85 -48.74 -32.41
C ALA A 66 16.89 -48.02 -31.53
N ARG A 67 17.99 -47.58 -32.15
CA ARG A 67 18.99 -46.71 -31.52
C ARG A 67 18.28 -45.46 -31.00
N ARG A 68 18.19 -45.30 -29.67
CA ARG A 68 17.82 -44.02 -29.06
C ARG A 68 18.94 -43.03 -29.33
N VAL A 69 18.70 -42.12 -30.27
CA VAL A 69 19.47 -40.87 -30.36
C VAL A 69 19.07 -40.07 -29.14
N ALA A 70 20.02 -39.82 -28.24
CA ALA A 70 19.81 -38.93 -27.10
C ALA A 70 19.42 -37.55 -27.65
N PRO A 71 18.37 -36.88 -27.11
CA PRO A 71 18.10 -35.51 -27.49
C PRO A 71 19.32 -34.67 -27.10
N LYS A 72 19.87 -33.94 -28.07
CA LYS A 72 20.92 -32.94 -27.83
C LYS A 72 20.41 -31.98 -26.76
N ALA A 73 21.22 -31.79 -25.72
CA ALA A 73 21.01 -30.73 -24.75
C ALA A 73 20.84 -29.41 -25.51
N VAL A 74 19.67 -28.79 -25.36
CA VAL A 74 19.46 -27.41 -25.75
C VAL A 74 20.36 -26.61 -24.81
N GLU A 75 21.37 -25.95 -25.37
CA GLU A 75 22.19 -25.02 -24.62
C GLU A 75 21.26 -23.94 -24.06
N GLU A 76 21.03 -23.99 -22.75
CA GLU A 76 20.36 -22.93 -22.02
C GLU A 76 21.21 -21.67 -22.22
N GLY A 77 20.64 -20.69 -22.93
CA GLY A 77 21.19 -19.34 -23.03
C GLY A 77 21.43 -18.76 -21.63
N PRO A 78 22.21 -17.67 -21.51
CA PRO A 78 22.61 -17.14 -20.21
C PRO A 78 21.35 -16.89 -19.38
N LYS A 79 21.24 -17.63 -18.27
CA LYS A 79 20.20 -17.43 -17.28
C LYS A 79 20.36 -15.99 -16.80
N THR A 80 19.41 -15.12 -17.12
CA THR A 80 19.27 -13.83 -16.48
C THR A 80 19.33 -14.09 -14.98
N GLU A 81 20.41 -13.66 -14.33
CA GLU A 81 20.52 -13.73 -12.88
C GLU A 81 19.34 -12.96 -12.31
N GLN A 82 18.33 -13.69 -11.83
CA GLN A 82 17.28 -13.11 -11.02
C GLN A 82 17.97 -12.64 -9.73
N LEU A 83 18.36 -11.37 -9.71
CA LEU A 83 18.86 -10.68 -8.52
C LEU A 83 17.91 -11.01 -7.36
N ALA A 84 18.48 -11.38 -6.21
CA ALA A 84 17.69 -11.63 -5.01
C ALA A 84 16.72 -10.44 -4.80
N PRO A 85 15.42 -10.69 -4.56
CA PRO A 85 14.36 -9.74 -4.89
C PRO A 85 14.41 -8.41 -4.12
N TYR A 86 15.25 -8.29 -3.08
CA TYR A 86 15.38 -7.10 -2.23
C TYR A 86 16.85 -6.81 -1.92
N THR A 87 17.68 -6.83 -2.96
CA THR A 87 19.08 -6.44 -2.85
C THR A 87 19.18 -4.92 -2.73
N LYS A 88 20.16 -4.43 -1.96
CA LYS A 88 20.50 -3.02 -1.76
C LYS A 88 20.30 -2.19 -3.04
N THR A 89 19.32 -1.28 -3.01
CA THR A 89 19.08 -0.33 -4.10
C THR A 89 19.79 0.98 -3.76
N PRO A 90 20.58 1.58 -4.67
CA PRO A 90 21.16 2.90 -4.46
C PRO A 90 20.06 3.94 -4.21
N ALA A 91 20.30 4.90 -3.30
CA ALA A 91 19.33 5.95 -2.98
C ALA A 91 18.83 6.72 -4.23
N GLU A 92 19.72 6.95 -5.21
CA GLU A 92 19.41 7.58 -6.49
C GLU A 92 18.32 6.86 -7.31
N ARG A 93 18.09 5.57 -7.04
CA ARG A 93 17.11 4.72 -7.72
C ARG A 93 15.90 4.39 -6.86
N ILE A 94 15.78 5.04 -5.71
CA ILE A 94 14.58 4.96 -4.86
C ILE A 94 13.65 6.10 -5.23
N ARG A 95 12.34 5.82 -5.29
CA ARG A 95 11.30 6.84 -5.38
C ARG A 95 10.25 6.57 -4.32
N ASN A 96 10.06 7.51 -3.41
CA ASN A 96 9.00 7.42 -2.40
C ASN A 96 7.87 8.35 -2.81
N PHE A 97 6.68 7.80 -2.98
CA PHE A 97 5.52 8.58 -3.35
C PHE A 97 4.24 8.06 -2.72
N CYS A 98 3.25 8.94 -2.64
CA CYS A 98 1.92 8.60 -2.16
C CYS A 98 0.84 8.91 -3.20
N ILE A 99 -0.37 8.42 -2.99
CA ILE A 99 -1.52 8.70 -3.86
C ILE A 99 -2.53 9.57 -3.11
N ILE A 100 -2.71 10.80 -3.58
CA ILE A 100 -3.69 11.75 -3.06
C ILE A 100 -4.92 11.73 -3.96
N ALA A 101 -6.08 11.42 -3.39
CA ALA A 101 -7.34 11.39 -4.11
C ALA A 101 -8.52 11.70 -3.19
N HIS A 102 -9.64 12.17 -3.76
CA HIS A 102 -10.92 12.15 -3.06
C HIS A 102 -11.46 10.71 -2.94
N ILE A 103 -12.47 10.54 -2.10
CA ILE A 103 -13.24 9.29 -1.98
C ILE A 103 -13.79 8.93 -3.36
N ASP A 104 -13.78 7.63 -3.68
CA ASP A 104 -14.25 7.09 -4.96
C ASP A 104 -13.50 7.54 -6.23
N HIS A 105 -12.47 8.39 -6.18
CA HIS A 105 -11.65 8.74 -7.35
C HIS A 105 -10.78 7.58 -7.88
N GLY A 106 -10.78 6.43 -7.20
CA GLY A 106 -10.14 5.19 -7.66
C GLY A 106 -8.72 4.99 -7.18
N LYS A 107 -8.34 5.56 -6.02
CA LYS A 107 -7.03 5.40 -5.36
C LYS A 107 -6.63 3.93 -5.16
N SER A 108 -7.46 3.14 -4.46
CA SER A 108 -7.15 1.72 -4.19
C SER A 108 -7.01 0.92 -5.48
N THR A 109 -7.88 1.16 -6.46
CA THR A 109 -7.81 0.49 -7.77
C THR A 109 -6.55 0.86 -8.54
N LEU A 110 -6.10 2.12 -8.47
CA LEU A 110 -4.87 2.56 -9.11
C LEU A 110 -3.64 1.91 -8.43
N ALA A 111 -3.61 1.90 -7.10
CA ALA A 111 -2.56 1.26 -6.32
C ALA A 111 -2.44 -0.23 -6.67
N ASP A 112 -3.57 -0.94 -6.75
CA ASP A 112 -3.61 -2.33 -7.18
C ASP A 112 -2.99 -2.50 -8.58
N ARG A 113 -3.34 -1.65 -9.54
CA ARG A 113 -2.80 -1.70 -10.91
C ARG A 113 -1.30 -1.49 -10.96
N LEU A 114 -0.77 -0.54 -10.20
CA LEU A 114 0.67 -0.31 -10.10
C LEU A 114 1.40 -1.57 -9.57
N LEU A 115 0.80 -2.27 -8.60
CA LEU A 115 1.35 -3.52 -8.06
C LEU A 115 1.34 -4.67 -9.08
N GLN A 116 0.35 -4.72 -9.98
CA GLN A 116 0.29 -5.75 -11.02
C GLN A 116 1.30 -5.47 -12.13
N GLU A 117 1.39 -4.21 -12.57
CA GLU A 117 2.27 -3.80 -13.68
C GLU A 117 3.74 -3.98 -13.32
N THR A 118 4.10 -3.69 -12.08
CA THR A 118 5.47 -3.92 -11.55
C THR A 118 5.78 -5.40 -11.31
N GLY A 119 4.81 -6.31 -11.50
CA GLY A 119 4.98 -7.75 -11.23
C GLY A 119 5.14 -8.10 -9.74
N THR A 120 4.91 -7.12 -8.87
CA THR A 120 5.09 -7.22 -7.42
C THR A 120 4.06 -8.18 -6.80
N VAL A 121 2.84 -8.22 -7.35
CA VAL A 121 1.82 -9.23 -7.00
C VAL A 121 1.48 -10.04 -8.25
N SER A 122 1.44 -11.37 -8.10
CA SER A 122 1.02 -12.23 -9.21
C SER A 122 -0.46 -12.01 -9.54
N SER A 123 -0.83 -12.06 -10.81
CA SER A 123 -2.24 -11.95 -11.27
C SER A 123 -3.20 -12.96 -10.63
N ARG A 124 -2.66 -14.02 -10.01
CA ARG A 124 -3.43 -15.05 -9.30
C ARG A 124 -3.67 -14.72 -7.83
N ASP A 125 -2.80 -13.92 -7.23
CA ASP A 125 -2.89 -13.51 -5.82
C ASP A 125 -3.62 -12.17 -5.66
N LEU A 126 -3.86 -11.46 -6.76
CA LEU A 126 -4.60 -10.20 -6.80
C LEU A 126 -6.09 -10.42 -6.54
N LYS A 127 -6.53 -9.87 -5.41
CA LYS A 127 -7.94 -9.56 -5.13
C LYS A 127 -8.15 -8.09 -5.45
N GLU A 128 -9.37 -7.70 -5.83
CA GLU A 128 -9.73 -6.28 -5.90
C GLU A 128 -9.52 -5.65 -4.51
N GLN A 129 -8.95 -4.45 -4.48
CA GLN A 129 -8.58 -3.73 -3.26
C GLN A 129 -7.60 -4.53 -2.41
N PHE A 130 -6.45 -4.88 -2.99
CA PHE A 130 -5.46 -5.75 -2.35
C PHE A 130 -4.85 -5.12 -1.09
N LEU A 131 -4.67 -3.79 -1.10
CA LEU A 131 -4.17 -3.04 0.04
C LEU A 131 -5.22 -2.90 1.17
N ASP A 132 -6.51 -2.90 0.84
CA ASP A 132 -7.58 -2.81 1.83
C ASP A 132 -7.71 -4.16 2.55
N ASN A 133 -6.97 -4.31 3.66
CA ASN A 133 -6.85 -5.55 4.42
C ASN A 133 -7.98 -5.73 5.45
N MET A 134 -8.60 -4.64 5.91
CA MET A 134 -9.68 -4.72 6.89
C MET A 134 -11.02 -4.96 6.21
N ASP A 135 -11.85 -5.85 6.76
CA ASP A 135 -13.19 -6.12 6.22
C ASP A 135 -14.07 -4.86 6.18
N LEU A 136 -13.90 -3.96 7.16
CA LEU A 136 -14.60 -2.67 7.20
C LEU A 136 -14.20 -1.73 6.05
N GLU A 137 -12.95 -1.78 5.58
CA GLU A 137 -12.48 -0.99 4.44
C GLU A 137 -13.16 -1.48 3.16
N ARG A 138 -13.20 -2.80 2.97
CA ARG A 138 -13.85 -3.43 1.81
C ARG A 138 -15.36 -3.22 1.81
N GLU A 139 -16.00 -3.33 2.97
CA GLU A 139 -17.45 -3.10 3.10
C GLU A 139 -17.86 -1.66 2.77
N ARG A 140 -16.98 -0.68 3.10
CA ARG A 140 -17.27 0.73 2.92
C ARG A 140 -16.62 1.36 1.68
N GLY A 141 -15.75 0.64 0.99
CA GLY A 141 -15.02 1.14 -0.18
C GLY A 141 -14.03 2.27 0.14
N ILE A 142 -13.59 2.39 1.39
CA ILE A 142 -12.68 3.46 1.83
C ILE A 142 -11.39 2.86 2.39
N THR A 143 -10.26 3.52 2.15
CA THR A 143 -9.01 3.22 2.85
C THR A 143 -9.05 3.88 4.22
N ILE A 144 -9.00 3.07 5.27
CA ILE A 144 -9.03 3.51 6.68
C ILE A 144 -7.62 3.53 7.23
N LYS A 145 -6.78 2.59 6.80
CA LYS A 145 -5.41 2.43 7.27
C LYS A 145 -4.40 2.58 6.15
N LEU A 146 -3.29 3.23 6.48
CA LEU A 146 -2.15 3.34 5.59
C LEU A 146 -1.60 1.96 5.22
N GLN A 147 -1.23 1.78 3.96
CA GLN A 147 -0.46 0.62 3.53
C GLN A 147 0.75 1.07 2.74
N THR A 148 1.87 0.39 2.95
CA THR A 148 3.10 0.64 2.21
C THR A 148 3.46 -0.58 1.38
N ALA A 149 3.84 -0.35 0.13
CA ALA A 149 4.30 -1.40 -0.76
C ALA A 149 5.54 -0.96 -1.54
N ARG A 150 6.62 -1.71 -1.39
CA ARG A 150 7.82 -1.64 -2.22
C ARG A 150 7.60 -2.45 -3.48
N MET A 151 7.77 -1.79 -4.61
CA MET A 151 7.67 -2.34 -5.95
C MET A 151 9.02 -2.22 -6.64
N ASN A 152 9.42 -3.28 -7.35
CA ASN A 152 10.60 -3.22 -8.21
C ASN A 152 10.13 -2.96 -9.64
N TYR A 153 10.62 -1.87 -10.23
CA TYR A 153 10.26 -1.47 -11.59
C TYR A 153 11.51 -1.39 -12.46
N THR A 154 11.40 -1.85 -13.70
CA THR A 154 12.46 -1.66 -14.71
C THR A 154 11.95 -0.61 -15.67
N ALA A 155 12.58 0.56 -15.65
CA ALA A 155 12.16 1.68 -16.50
C ALA A 155 12.60 1.45 -17.95
N ASP A 156 12.06 2.27 -18.85
CA ASP A 156 12.37 2.21 -20.29
C ASP A 156 13.85 2.51 -20.62
N ASP A 157 14.58 3.13 -19.68
CA ASP A 157 16.04 3.30 -19.76
C ASP A 157 16.84 2.01 -19.50
N GLY A 158 16.17 0.94 -19.07
CA GLY A 158 16.74 -0.36 -18.75
C GLY A 158 17.28 -0.48 -17.32
N GLU A 159 17.14 0.55 -16.48
CA GLU A 159 17.60 0.55 -15.10
C GLU A 159 16.51 0.08 -14.14
N HIS A 160 16.95 -0.51 -13.01
CA HIS A 160 16.05 -1.01 -11.97
C HIS A 160 15.85 0.03 -10.86
N TYR A 161 14.59 0.35 -10.59
CA TYR A 161 14.13 1.29 -9.58
C TYR A 161 13.34 0.60 -8.47
N SER A 162 13.50 1.10 -7.26
CA SER A 162 12.71 0.71 -6.09
C SER A 162 11.68 1.79 -5.80
N LEU A 163 10.43 1.49 -6.11
CA LEU A 163 9.29 2.38 -5.97
C LEU A 163 8.56 2.05 -4.66
N ASN A 164 8.59 2.96 -3.69
CA ASN A 164 7.86 2.82 -2.43
C ASN A 164 6.57 3.61 -2.52
N LEU A 165 5.45 2.89 -2.57
CA LEU A 165 4.10 3.46 -2.55
C LEU A 165 3.60 3.52 -1.11
N ILE A 166 3.18 4.71 -0.67
CA ILE A 166 2.46 4.94 0.58
C ILE A 166 1.01 5.30 0.25
N ASP A 167 0.07 4.40 0.54
CA ASP A 167 -1.34 4.65 0.26
C ASP A 167 -2.00 5.46 1.38
N THR A 168 -2.36 6.71 1.10
CA THR A 168 -2.92 7.65 2.10
C THR A 168 -4.44 7.57 2.17
N PRO A 169 -5.06 7.63 3.37
CA PRO A 169 -6.52 7.67 3.48
C PRO A 169 -7.10 8.94 2.82
N GLY A 170 -8.25 8.79 2.15
CA GLY A 170 -8.90 9.90 1.43
C GLY A 170 -9.93 10.69 2.26
N HIS A 171 -10.19 10.26 3.50
CA HIS A 171 -11.23 10.84 4.36
C HIS A 171 -10.64 11.90 5.31
N VAL A 172 -11.40 12.98 5.53
CA VAL A 172 -10.98 14.14 6.35
C VAL A 172 -10.62 13.79 7.80
N ASP A 173 -11.24 12.77 8.35
CA ASP A 173 -11.00 12.33 9.74
C ASP A 173 -9.57 11.80 9.96
N PHE A 174 -8.85 11.44 8.89
CA PHE A 174 -7.48 10.88 8.95
C PHE A 174 -6.41 11.86 8.47
N THR A 175 -6.66 13.16 8.58
CA THR A 175 -5.73 14.21 8.14
C THR A 175 -4.34 14.07 8.80
N TYR A 176 -4.28 13.57 10.03
CA TYR A 176 -3.01 13.35 10.75
C TYR A 176 -2.16 12.27 10.07
N GLU A 177 -2.77 11.14 9.73
CA GLU A 177 -2.13 10.03 9.02
C GLU A 177 -1.68 10.45 7.61
N VAL A 178 -2.52 11.22 6.90
CA VAL A 178 -2.16 11.79 5.58
C VAL A 178 -0.92 12.67 5.70
N SER A 179 -0.91 13.62 6.63
CA SER A 179 0.23 14.53 6.82
C SER A 179 1.53 13.78 7.10
N ARG A 180 1.53 12.78 7.99
CA ARG A 180 2.73 11.98 8.31
C ARG A 180 3.25 11.19 7.13
N SER A 181 2.36 10.74 6.25
CA SER A 181 2.68 9.97 5.07
C SER A 181 3.25 10.85 3.96
N LEU A 182 2.69 12.05 3.78
CA LEU A 182 3.22 13.07 2.88
C LEU A 182 4.65 13.46 3.28
N MET A 183 4.91 13.66 4.57
CA MET A 183 6.26 13.92 5.08
C MET A 183 7.25 12.77 4.78
N ALA A 184 6.77 11.56 4.52
CA ALA A 184 7.58 10.40 4.22
C ALA A 184 7.81 10.19 2.71
N CYS A 185 7.38 11.11 1.84
CA CYS A 185 7.49 10.99 0.39
C CYS A 185 8.32 12.13 -0.21
N GLU A 186 8.78 11.95 -1.44
CA GLU A 186 9.36 13.00 -2.30
C GLU A 186 8.33 13.56 -3.29
N GLY A 187 7.30 12.77 -3.60
CA GLY A 187 6.26 13.17 -4.54
C GLY A 187 4.91 12.54 -4.23
N ALA A 188 3.89 13.05 -4.93
CA ALA A 188 2.52 12.61 -4.78
C ALA A 188 1.83 12.49 -6.15
N LEU A 189 1.11 11.39 -6.35
CA LEU A 189 0.18 11.22 -7.46
C LEU A 189 -1.15 11.86 -7.07
N LEU A 190 -1.53 12.93 -7.76
CA LEU A 190 -2.81 13.59 -7.59
C LEU A 190 -3.84 12.95 -8.52
N VAL A 191 -4.70 12.08 -7.97
CA VAL A 191 -5.70 11.33 -8.72
C VAL A 191 -7.03 12.06 -8.70
N VAL A 192 -7.46 12.50 -9.88
CA VAL A 192 -8.72 13.22 -10.08
C VAL A 192 -9.60 12.44 -11.05
N ASP A 193 -10.87 12.23 -10.70
CA ASP A 193 -11.83 11.59 -11.59
C ASP A 193 -12.15 12.52 -12.76
N ALA A 194 -11.90 12.06 -13.99
CA ALA A 194 -12.14 12.81 -15.21
C ALA A 194 -13.63 13.14 -15.45
N SER A 195 -14.56 12.45 -14.78
CA SER A 195 -16.00 12.72 -14.86
C SER A 195 -16.50 13.70 -13.78
N GLN A 196 -15.94 13.64 -12.57
CA GLN A 196 -16.39 14.46 -11.44
C GLN A 196 -15.66 15.81 -11.38
N GLY A 197 -14.34 15.82 -11.55
CA GLY A 197 -13.51 17.01 -11.40
C GLY A 197 -12.89 17.14 -10.00
N VAL A 198 -12.55 18.36 -9.60
CA VAL A 198 -11.80 18.62 -8.37
C VAL A 198 -12.77 18.79 -7.20
N GLU A 199 -12.59 17.96 -6.18
CA GLU A 199 -13.38 18.03 -4.96
C GLU A 199 -12.68 18.78 -3.82
N ALA A 200 -13.45 19.30 -2.86
CA ALA A 200 -12.92 20.10 -1.75
C ALA A 200 -11.90 19.35 -0.89
N GLN A 201 -12.05 18.03 -0.72
CA GLN A 201 -11.11 17.22 0.06
C GLN A 201 -9.79 17.02 -0.68
N THR A 202 -9.83 16.90 -2.01
CA THR A 202 -8.64 16.87 -2.86
C THR A 202 -7.81 18.13 -2.64
N LEU A 203 -8.46 19.31 -2.58
CA LEU A 203 -7.77 20.57 -2.33
C LEU A 203 -7.01 20.57 -1.00
N ALA A 204 -7.65 20.15 0.09
CA ALA A 204 -7.02 20.12 1.40
C ALA A 204 -5.73 19.27 1.41
N ASN A 205 -5.78 18.08 0.81
CA ASN A 205 -4.62 17.19 0.75
C ASN A 205 -3.52 17.72 -0.20
N VAL A 206 -3.91 18.39 -1.30
CA VAL A 206 -2.94 19.01 -2.20
C VAL A 206 -2.22 20.17 -1.52
N TYR A 207 -2.92 21.00 -0.75
CA TYR A 207 -2.26 22.06 0.03
C TYR A 207 -1.24 21.46 1.01
N LEU A 208 -1.57 20.35 1.69
CA LEU A 208 -0.62 19.66 2.55
C LEU A 208 0.61 19.14 1.77
N ALA A 209 0.44 18.65 0.55
CA ALA A 209 1.54 18.21 -0.29
C ALA A 209 2.45 19.38 -0.72
N ILE A 210 1.85 20.52 -1.10
CA ILE A 210 2.59 21.74 -1.45
C ILE A 210 3.35 22.28 -0.23
N GLU A 211 2.76 22.26 0.96
CA GLU A 211 3.44 22.66 2.21
C GLU A 211 4.64 21.78 2.58
N GLN A 212 4.70 20.55 2.05
CA GLN A 212 5.82 19.62 2.22
C GLN A 212 6.79 19.62 1.03
N ASP A 213 6.67 20.57 0.10
CA ASP A 213 7.50 20.69 -1.10
C ASP A 213 7.56 19.38 -1.94
N LEU A 214 6.45 18.64 -2.00
CA LEU A 214 6.36 17.41 -2.78
C LEU A 214 6.17 17.69 -4.27
N GLU A 215 6.80 16.89 -5.12
CA GLU A 215 6.52 16.90 -6.55
C GLU A 215 5.15 16.28 -6.83
N ILE A 216 4.22 17.03 -7.42
CA ILE A 216 2.85 16.58 -7.65
C ILE A 216 2.65 16.21 -9.12
N ILE A 217 2.30 14.95 -9.37
CA ILE A 217 1.98 14.46 -10.73
C ILE A 217 0.46 14.34 -10.87
N PRO A 218 -0.19 15.17 -11.70
CA PRO A 218 -1.63 15.07 -11.92
C PRO A 218 -1.98 13.86 -12.81
N VAL A 219 -2.90 13.03 -12.31
CA VAL A 219 -3.42 11.84 -12.98
C VAL A 219 -4.94 11.95 -13.11
N LEU A 220 -5.42 12.01 -14.35
CA LEU A 220 -6.85 12.04 -14.68
C LEU A 220 -7.33 10.60 -14.83
N ASN A 221 -8.02 10.08 -13.82
CA ASN A 221 -8.50 8.70 -13.77
C ASN A 221 -9.92 8.56 -14.36
N LYS A 222 -10.32 7.32 -14.64
CA LYS A 222 -11.65 6.93 -15.16
C LYS A 222 -12.01 7.50 -16.53
N ILE A 223 -11.01 7.66 -17.42
CA ILE A 223 -11.23 8.08 -18.81
C ILE A 223 -12.08 7.09 -19.63
N ASP A 224 -12.31 5.88 -19.12
CA ASP A 224 -13.17 4.87 -19.72
C ASP A 224 -14.67 5.19 -19.57
N LEU A 225 -15.05 6.09 -18.66
CA LEU A 225 -16.44 6.45 -18.44
C LEU A 225 -16.96 7.34 -19.57
N PRO A 226 -18.21 7.13 -20.03
CA PRO A 226 -18.79 7.91 -21.12
C PRO A 226 -19.01 9.40 -20.78
N GLY A 227 -18.96 9.76 -19.49
CA GLY A 227 -19.03 11.14 -19.00
C GLY A 227 -17.67 11.74 -18.63
N ALA A 228 -16.56 11.11 -19.01
CA ALA A 228 -15.23 11.65 -18.74
C ALA A 228 -14.93 12.86 -19.64
N GLU A 229 -14.54 13.97 -19.03
CA GLU A 229 -14.17 15.22 -19.70
C GLU A 229 -12.76 15.66 -19.26
N PRO A 230 -11.69 14.95 -19.67
CA PRO A 230 -10.34 15.18 -19.17
C PRO A 230 -9.84 16.61 -19.43
N GLU A 231 -10.15 17.23 -20.58
CA GLU A 231 -9.73 18.60 -20.90
C GLU A 231 -10.44 19.66 -20.05
N ARG A 232 -11.66 19.37 -19.58
CA ARG A 232 -12.39 20.25 -18.65
C ARG A 232 -11.73 20.16 -17.27
N VAL A 233 -11.50 18.94 -16.77
CA VAL A 233 -10.90 18.71 -15.45
C VAL A 233 -9.46 19.21 -15.40
N ARG A 234 -8.69 19.09 -16.48
CA ARG A 234 -7.33 19.64 -16.57
C ARG A 234 -7.30 21.16 -16.33
N ARG A 235 -8.23 21.90 -16.96
CA ARG A 235 -8.39 23.34 -16.76
C ARG A 235 -8.86 23.67 -15.34
N GLU A 236 -9.74 22.85 -14.79
CA GLU A 236 -10.21 23.00 -13.41
C GLU A 236 -9.06 22.86 -12.40
N ILE A 237 -8.15 21.90 -12.59
CA ILE A 237 -6.96 21.76 -11.74
C ILE A 237 -6.04 22.98 -11.87
N GLU A 238 -5.79 23.46 -13.09
CA GLU A 238 -4.98 24.65 -13.34
C GLU A 238 -5.60 25.92 -12.70
N GLU A 239 -6.92 26.09 -12.77
CA GLU A 239 -7.61 27.28 -12.26
C GLU A 239 -7.80 27.26 -10.74
N VAL A 240 -8.12 26.09 -10.17
CA VAL A 240 -8.47 25.97 -8.74
C VAL A 240 -7.24 25.69 -7.88
N ILE A 241 -6.36 24.82 -8.34
CA ILE A 241 -5.16 24.40 -7.58
C ILE A 241 -3.95 25.24 -7.97
N GLY A 242 -3.86 25.68 -9.22
CA GLY A 242 -2.69 26.42 -9.72
C GLY A 242 -1.52 25.51 -10.12
N LEU A 243 -1.78 24.23 -10.39
CA LEU A 243 -0.76 23.28 -10.86
C LEU A 243 -0.70 23.26 -12.39
N ASP A 244 0.51 23.20 -12.95
CA ASP A 244 0.69 23.00 -14.39
C ASP A 244 0.28 21.57 -14.77
N CYS A 245 -0.84 21.46 -15.46
CA CYS A 245 -1.39 20.18 -15.90
C CYS A 245 -1.07 19.88 -17.37
N SER A 246 -0.10 20.57 -17.96
CA SER A 246 0.34 20.32 -19.34
C SER A 246 0.74 18.86 -19.59
N ASN A 247 1.36 18.23 -18.59
CA ASN A 247 1.81 16.83 -18.62
C ASN A 247 0.89 15.89 -17.81
N ALA A 248 -0.38 16.27 -17.62
CA ALA A 248 -1.32 15.42 -16.89
C ALA A 248 -1.53 14.07 -17.60
N ILE A 249 -1.42 12.99 -16.84
CA ILE A 249 -1.49 11.63 -17.37
C ILE A 249 -2.95 11.20 -17.41
N MET A 250 -3.41 10.77 -18.57
CA MET A 250 -4.75 10.24 -18.75
C MET A 250 -4.72 8.73 -18.49
N ALA A 251 -5.41 8.30 -17.43
CA ALA A 251 -5.38 6.92 -16.99
C ALA A 251 -6.77 6.34 -16.77
N SER A 252 -6.86 5.02 -16.89
CA SER A 252 -8.00 4.24 -16.38
C SER A 252 -7.46 3.09 -15.55
N ALA A 253 -7.57 3.21 -14.23
CA ALA A 253 -7.22 2.12 -13.33
C ALA A 253 -8.07 0.86 -13.59
N LYS A 254 -9.31 1.03 -14.06
CA LYS A 254 -10.18 -0.12 -14.37
C LYS A 254 -9.72 -0.84 -15.64
N ALA A 255 -9.45 -0.10 -16.71
CA ALA A 255 -9.04 -0.66 -17.99
C ALA A 255 -7.53 -0.95 -18.09
N GLY A 256 -6.72 -0.48 -17.14
CA GLY A 256 -5.26 -0.59 -17.16
C GLY A 256 -4.58 0.36 -18.16
N ILE A 257 -5.24 1.47 -18.52
CA ILE A 257 -4.70 2.44 -19.48
C ILE A 257 -3.87 3.49 -18.72
N GLY A 258 -2.70 3.86 -19.24
CA GLY A 258 -1.85 4.92 -18.68
C GLY A 258 -1.04 4.53 -17.44
N ILE A 259 -1.09 3.26 -17.00
CA ILE A 259 -0.37 2.81 -15.78
C ILE A 259 1.15 2.84 -15.98
N ALA A 260 1.63 2.37 -17.14
CA ALA A 260 3.05 2.45 -17.49
C ALA A 260 3.54 3.91 -17.56
N GLU A 261 2.74 4.81 -18.15
CA GLU A 261 3.06 6.24 -18.21
C GLU A 261 3.15 6.87 -16.82
N ILE A 262 2.31 6.45 -15.86
CA ILE A 262 2.40 6.86 -14.46
C ILE A 262 3.71 6.38 -13.85
N LEU A 263 4.11 5.13 -14.05
CA LEU A 263 5.35 4.58 -13.50
C LEU A 263 6.59 5.29 -14.07
N GLU A 264 6.62 5.54 -15.38
CA GLU A 264 7.70 6.31 -16.03
C GLU A 264 7.75 7.76 -15.52
N SER A 265 6.59 8.40 -15.40
CA SER A 265 6.51 9.76 -14.83
C SER A 265 7.00 9.82 -13.38
N VAL A 266 6.69 8.80 -12.57
CA VAL A 266 7.22 8.67 -11.20
C VAL A 266 8.74 8.55 -11.20
N VAL A 267 9.33 7.77 -12.12
CA VAL A 267 10.79 7.60 -12.20
C VAL A 267 11.48 8.91 -12.63
N HIS A 268 10.92 9.61 -13.61
CA HIS A 268 11.54 10.78 -14.22
C HIS A 268 11.30 12.09 -13.48
N ASN A 269 10.12 12.30 -12.91
CA ASN A 269 9.74 13.58 -12.31
C ASN A 269 9.94 13.60 -10.79
N ILE A 270 9.68 12.51 -10.08
CA ILE A 270 9.86 12.48 -8.62
C ILE A 270 11.36 12.43 -8.31
N PRO A 271 11.87 13.31 -7.43
CA PRO A 271 13.28 13.31 -7.07
C PRO A 271 13.64 12.06 -6.26
N ALA A 272 14.91 11.66 -6.32
CA ALA A 272 15.45 10.65 -5.43
C ALA A 272 15.57 11.20 -4.00
N PRO A 273 15.41 10.36 -2.95
CA PRO A 273 15.72 10.78 -1.60
C PRO A 273 17.21 11.14 -1.46
N GLU A 274 17.52 12.13 -0.62
CA GLU A 274 18.91 12.49 -0.34
C GLU A 274 19.66 11.34 0.36
N ASP A 275 20.82 10.96 -0.17
CA ASP A 275 21.67 9.96 0.48
C ASP A 275 22.43 10.59 1.66
N ASN A 276 21.89 10.41 2.85
CA ASN A 276 22.47 10.85 4.11
C ASN A 276 22.96 9.67 4.97
N SER A 277 23.38 8.59 4.32
CA SER A 277 23.84 7.34 4.92
C SER A 277 24.92 7.46 6.00
N ASP A 278 25.75 8.50 5.96
CA ASP A 278 26.87 8.70 6.90
C ASP A 278 26.48 9.50 8.16
N LYS A 279 25.28 10.09 8.17
CA LYS A 279 24.77 10.88 9.30
C LYS A 279 24.24 9.96 10.42
N PRO A 280 24.07 10.46 11.66
CA PRO A 280 23.42 9.70 12.72
C PRO A 280 21.99 9.30 12.31
N LEU A 281 21.56 8.11 12.73
CA LEU A 281 20.25 7.57 12.39
C LEU A 281 19.13 8.55 12.74
N ARG A 282 18.37 8.96 11.73
CA ARG A 282 17.08 9.64 11.89
C ARG A 282 16.04 8.94 11.05
N ALA A 283 15.04 8.37 11.73
CA ALA A 283 13.91 7.73 11.10
C ALA A 283 12.60 8.38 11.56
N LEU A 284 11.65 8.51 10.64
CA LEU A 284 10.32 9.05 10.86
C LEU A 284 9.33 7.88 10.94
N ILE A 285 8.71 7.68 12.11
CA ILE A 285 7.61 6.74 12.26
C ILE A 285 6.34 7.40 11.71
N TYR A 286 5.72 6.83 10.69
CA TYR A 286 4.50 7.39 10.10
C TYR A 286 3.25 6.55 10.43
N ASP A 287 3.39 5.26 10.71
CA ASP A 287 2.29 4.40 11.16
C ASP A 287 2.80 3.29 12.09
N SER A 288 1.89 2.65 12.83
CA SER A 288 2.19 1.50 13.68
C SER A 288 0.97 0.62 13.87
N TYR A 289 1.20 -0.66 14.15
CA TYR A 289 0.14 -1.59 14.46
C TYR A 289 0.56 -2.61 15.52
N TYR A 290 -0.43 -3.19 16.17
CA TYR A 290 -0.21 -4.21 17.18
C TYR A 290 -0.36 -5.61 16.56
N ASP A 291 0.70 -6.40 16.67
CA ASP A 291 0.73 -7.82 16.36
C ASP A 291 0.74 -8.62 17.67
N SER A 292 -0.05 -9.69 17.73
CA SER A 292 -0.18 -10.51 18.95
C SER A 292 1.09 -11.29 19.32
N TYR A 293 1.98 -11.53 18.36
CA TYR A 293 3.23 -12.27 18.55
C TYR A 293 4.45 -11.36 18.60
N ARG A 294 4.50 -10.37 17.70
CA ARG A 294 5.63 -9.44 17.55
C ARG A 294 5.50 -8.18 18.41
N GLY A 295 4.33 -7.92 18.98
CA GLY A 295 4.06 -6.69 19.73
C GLY A 295 3.79 -5.51 18.80
N VAL A 296 4.28 -4.32 19.17
CA VAL A 296 4.07 -3.12 18.35
C VAL A 296 5.05 -3.11 17.20
N VAL A 297 4.54 -3.24 15.97
CA VAL A 297 5.30 -3.10 14.73
C VAL A 297 5.10 -1.67 14.21
N THR A 298 6.20 -1.00 13.90
CA THR A 298 6.19 0.39 13.43
C THR A 298 6.65 0.47 11.99
N TYR A 299 5.95 1.26 11.18
CA TYR A 299 6.38 1.64 9.84
C TYR A 299 7.13 2.96 9.89
N PHE A 300 8.29 3.00 9.28
CA PHE A 300 9.16 4.15 9.31
C PHE A 300 9.90 4.36 8.00
N ARG A 301 10.34 5.60 7.82
CA ARG A 301 11.23 6.00 6.75
C ARG A 301 12.55 6.49 7.33
N ILE A 302 13.67 6.03 6.77
CA ILE A 302 15.00 6.52 7.16
C ILE A 302 15.34 7.76 6.34
N PHE A 303 15.56 8.89 7.02
CA PHE A 303 16.08 10.10 6.39
C PHE A 303 17.60 10.12 6.41
N ASP A 304 18.19 9.80 7.56
CA ASP A 304 19.63 9.84 7.75
C ASP A 304 20.13 8.55 8.38
N GLY A 305 21.37 8.20 8.05
CA GLY A 305 22.07 7.08 8.63
C GLY A 305 21.57 5.74 8.11
N LYS A 306 21.82 4.72 8.92
CA LYS A 306 21.49 3.32 8.64
C LYS A 306 21.00 2.67 9.91
N LEU A 307 20.10 1.71 9.77
CA LEU A 307 19.63 0.91 10.88
C LEU A 307 19.87 -0.56 10.58
N ARG A 308 20.58 -1.23 11.50
CA ARG A 308 20.82 -2.68 11.42
C ARG A 308 20.02 -3.43 12.46
N GLU A 309 19.69 -4.68 12.13
CA GLU A 309 19.05 -5.59 13.06
C GLU A 309 19.93 -5.80 14.31
N GLY A 310 19.31 -5.72 15.48
CA GLY A 310 19.97 -5.77 16.79
C GLY A 310 20.59 -4.46 17.27
N GLU A 311 20.48 -3.35 16.51
CA GLU A 311 20.96 -2.05 16.99
C GLU A 311 20.02 -1.43 18.03
N LYS A 312 20.63 -0.64 18.93
CA LYS A 312 19.90 0.14 19.93
C LYS A 312 19.38 1.42 19.32
N ILE A 313 18.06 1.57 19.34
CA ILE A 313 17.36 2.77 18.90
C ILE A 313 16.85 3.56 20.10
N LYS A 314 16.69 4.88 19.91
CA LYS A 314 16.13 5.77 20.92
C LYS A 314 14.91 6.48 20.36
N LEU A 315 13.78 6.32 21.04
CA LEU A 315 12.58 7.10 20.73
C LEU A 315 12.77 8.53 21.25
N MET A 316 12.86 9.50 20.34
CA MET A 316 13.19 10.89 20.69
C MET A 316 12.15 11.54 21.60
N ALA A 317 10.86 11.24 21.41
CA ALA A 317 9.78 11.84 22.20
C ALA A 317 9.74 11.33 23.65
N THR A 318 10.02 10.04 23.88
CA THR A 318 9.93 9.43 25.22
C THR A 318 11.29 9.24 25.89
N GLY A 319 12.38 9.36 25.13
CA GLY A 319 13.74 9.08 25.59
C GLY A 319 14.05 7.60 25.84
N LYS A 320 13.10 6.68 25.59
CA LYS A 320 13.29 5.25 25.81
C LYS A 320 14.23 4.65 24.77
N ASN A 321 15.12 3.78 25.23
CA ASN A 321 15.95 2.96 24.37
C ASN A 321 15.28 1.61 24.13
N LEU A 322 15.28 1.15 22.89
CA LEU A 322 14.74 -0.14 22.46
C LEU A 322 15.79 -0.84 21.58
N ASP A 323 15.66 -2.14 21.43
CA ASP A 323 16.47 -2.92 20.49
C ASP A 323 15.65 -3.15 19.20
N ALA A 324 16.27 -3.00 18.04
CA ALA A 324 15.63 -3.24 16.75
C ALA A 324 15.68 -4.73 16.39
N ASP A 325 14.74 -5.52 16.94
CA ASP A 325 14.77 -6.99 16.85
C ASP A 325 14.65 -7.54 15.43
N GLU A 326 13.72 -7.03 14.62
CA GLU A 326 13.52 -7.44 13.23
C GLU A 326 13.30 -6.19 12.37
N ILE A 327 14.01 -6.12 11.25
CA ILE A 327 13.90 -5.01 10.30
C ILE A 327 13.69 -5.60 8.91
N GLY A 328 12.77 -4.98 8.16
CA GLY A 328 12.45 -5.42 6.81
C GLY A 328 11.78 -4.34 6.00
N VAL A 329 11.35 -4.74 4.81
CA VAL A 329 10.52 -3.94 3.92
C VAL A 329 9.21 -4.66 3.63
N LEU A 330 8.19 -3.87 3.30
CA LEU A 330 6.90 -4.41 2.87
C LEU A 330 6.92 -4.54 1.36
N ALA A 331 7.11 -5.76 0.87
CA ALA A 331 7.03 -6.06 -0.54
C ALA A 331 6.00 -7.16 -0.77
N PRO A 332 4.77 -6.72 -1.05
CA PRO A 332 3.46 -6.94 -0.37
C PRO A 332 3.38 -7.81 0.89
N LYS A 333 4.38 -8.65 1.16
CA LYS A 333 4.57 -9.37 2.42
C LYS A 333 5.77 -8.77 3.14
N GLN A 334 5.82 -8.98 4.45
CA GLN A 334 6.98 -8.57 5.25
C GLN A 334 8.18 -9.43 4.88
N VAL A 335 9.26 -8.79 4.45
CA VAL A 335 10.53 -9.44 4.12
C VAL A 335 11.62 -8.81 4.98
N SER A 336 12.26 -9.61 5.82
CA SER A 336 13.42 -9.17 6.60
C SER A 336 14.61 -8.89 5.66
N THR A 337 15.22 -7.73 5.83
CA THR A 337 16.39 -7.28 5.05
C THR A 337 17.65 -7.18 5.90
N GLY A 338 17.52 -7.06 7.23
CA GLY A 338 18.60 -6.96 8.21
C GLY A 338 19.36 -5.62 8.22
N LEU A 339 19.22 -4.80 7.17
CA LEU A 339 19.77 -3.45 7.05
C LEU A 339 18.77 -2.59 6.28
N LEU A 340 18.53 -1.37 6.76
CA LEU A 340 17.89 -0.31 6.01
C LEU A 340 18.80 0.91 5.97
N GLU A 341 18.87 1.56 4.81
CA GLU A 341 19.70 2.75 4.58
C GLU A 341 18.82 4.00 4.34
N SER A 342 19.47 5.16 4.25
CA SER A 342 18.84 6.45 3.97
C SER A 342 17.98 6.38 2.69
N GLY A 343 16.76 6.88 2.77
CA GLY A 343 15.77 6.87 1.69
C GLY A 343 14.87 5.63 1.66
N GLU A 344 15.21 4.54 2.36
CA GLU A 344 14.36 3.35 2.42
C GLU A 344 13.18 3.49 3.38
N VAL A 345 12.12 2.77 3.06
CA VAL A 345 10.86 2.70 3.79
C VAL A 345 10.62 1.24 4.20
N GLY A 346 10.28 1.02 5.47
CA GLY A 346 10.15 -0.32 6.07
C GLY A 346 9.22 -0.36 7.28
#